data_AF-A0A942EGK6-F1
#
_entry.id   AF-A0A942EGK6-F1
#
_cell.length_a   1.000
_cell.length_b   1.000
_cell.length_c   1.000
_cell.angle_alpha   90.00
_cell.angle_beta   90.00
_cell.angle_gamma   90.00
#
_symmetry.space_group_name_H-M   'P 1'
#
loop_
_entity.id
_entity.type
_entity.pdbx_description
1 polymer ?
#
loop_
_entity_poly.entity_id
_entity_poly.type
_entity_poly.pdbx_seq_one_letter_code
_entity_poly.pdbx_strand_id
1 'polypeptide(L)' 'MTKRGHLLFLKDILLAMDKIEKYINNMSQQDFEQKDIVVDAVIRNLEVIGEAAKSVPIEVREEYPHIP' A
#
# COMPACT_ATOMS: atom_id res chain seq x y z
N MET A 1 19.06 7.40 -7.44
CA MET A 1 18.64 6.97 -6.10
C MET A 1 19.60 5.90 -5.60
N THR A 2 20.02 5.91 -4.33
CA THR A 2 20.86 4.84 -3.79
C THR A 2 20.04 3.57 -3.56
N LYS A 3 20.67 2.38 -3.59
CA LYS A 3 20.00 1.10 -3.28
C LYS A 3 19.21 1.10 -1.97
N ARG A 4 19.54 1.98 -1.01
CA ARG A 4 18.82 2.10 0.27
C ARG A 4 17.52 2.89 0.19
N GLY A 5 17.35 3.78 -0.80
CA GLY A 5 16.19 4.66 -0.90
C GLY A 5 14.90 3.93 -1.32
N HIS A 6 14.99 2.99 -2.26
CA HIS A 6 13.79 2.31 -2.76
C HIS A 6 13.21 1.27 -1.77
N LEU A 7 14.05 0.70 -0.89
CA LEU A 7 13.58 -0.16 0.20
C LEU A 7 12.64 0.57 1.16
N LEU A 8 12.75 1.90 1.28
CA LEU A 8 11.82 2.70 2.07
C LEU A 8 10.42 2.67 1.45
N PHE A 9 10.31 2.84 0.12
CA PHE A 9 9.02 2.76 -0.58
C PHE A 9 8.37 1.39 -0.44
N LEU A 10 9.15 0.31 -0.57
CA LEU A 10 8.65 -1.05 -0.35
C LEU A 10 8.14 -1.24 1.09
N LYS A 11 8.83 -0.65 2.07
CA LYS A 11 8.39 -0.67 3.47
C LYS A 11 7.11 0.13 3.67
N ASP A 12 6.96 1.28 3.02
CA ASP A 12 5.75 2.09 3.10
C ASP A 12 4.54 1.33 2.54
N ILE A 13 4.72 0.60 1.43
CA ILE A 13 3.69 -0.28 0.87
C ILE A 13 3.27 -1.35 1.89
N LEU A 14 4.24 -2.07 2.46
CA LEU A 14 3.96 -3.12 3.45
C LEU A 14 3.24 -2.57 4.68
N LEU A 15 3.67 -1.43 5.19
CA LEU A 15 3.03 -0.78 6.34
C LEU A 15 1.60 -0.32 6.05
N ALA A 16 1.33 0.14 4.83
CA ALA A 16 -0.01 0.53 4.39
C ALA A 16 -0.93 -0.69 4.22
N MET A 17 -0.42 -1.79 3.66
CA MET A 17 -1.14 -3.07 3.57
C MET A 17 -1.50 -3.60 4.96
N ASP A 18 -0.53 -3.65 5.88
CA ASP A 18 -0.76 -4.07 7.28
C ASP A 18 -1.86 -3.24 7.98
N LYS A 19 -1.92 -1.93 7.68
CA LYS A 19 -2.96 -1.05 8.24
C LYS A 19 -4.33 -1.38 7.67
N ILE A 20 -4.43 -1.54 6.35
CA ILE A 20 -5.68 -1.91 5.68
C ILE A 20 -6.20 -3.22 6.26
N GLU A 21 -5.35 -4.25 6.34
CA GLU A 21 -5.72 -5.55 6.92
C GLU A 21 -6.22 -5.40 8.35
N LYS A 22 -5.53 -4.62 9.20
CA LYS A 22 -5.96 -4.36 10.58
C LYS A 22 -7.31 -3.64 10.66
N TYR A 23 -7.58 -2.70 9.78
CA TYR A 23 -8.82 -1.93 9.79
C TYR A 23 -10.03 -2.76 9.38
N ILE A 24 -9.88 -3.64 8.40
CA ILE A 24 -10.97 -4.46 7.87
C ILE A 24 -11.07 -5.83 8.55
N ASN A 25 -10.10 -6.18 9.41
CA ASN A 25 -10.10 -7.47 10.10
C ASN A 25 -11.38 -7.65 10.93
N ASN A 26 -12.03 -8.80 10.79
CA ASN A 26 -13.32 -9.13 11.41
C ASN A 26 -14.47 -8.15 11.07
N MET A 27 -14.33 -7.37 10.00
CA MET A 27 -15.39 -6.49 9.51
C MET A 27 -16.11 -7.17 8.35
N SER A 28 -17.45 -7.21 8.40
CA SER A 28 -18.22 -7.63 7.22
C SER A 28 -18.18 -6.53 6.15
N GLN A 29 -18.48 -6.89 4.91
CA GLN A 29 -18.60 -5.90 3.83
C GLN A 29 -19.66 -4.83 4.16
N GLN A 30 -20.81 -5.24 4.72
CA GLN A 30 -21.88 -4.31 5.10
C GLN A 30 -21.45 -3.34 6.21
N ASP A 31 -20.65 -3.82 7.17
CA ASP A 31 -20.09 -2.96 8.22
C ASP A 31 -19.06 -1.98 7.67
N PHE A 32 -18.27 -2.40 6.67
CA PHE A 32 -17.29 -1.56 6.01
C PHE A 32 -17.96 -0.42 5.23
N GLU A 33 -18.98 -0.74 4.43
CA GLU A 33 -19.72 0.23 3.61
C GLU A 33 -20.43 1.31 4.44
N GLN A 34 -20.69 1.06 5.73
CA GLN A 34 -21.35 1.99 6.64
C GLN A 34 -20.38 2.77 7.54
N LYS A 35 -19.07 2.46 7.49
CA LYS A 35 -18.05 3.08 8.34
C LYS A 35 -17.16 4.00 7.52
N ASP A 36 -17.66 5.20 7.22
CA ASP A 36 -16.98 6.21 6.40
C ASP A 36 -15.51 6.45 6.82
N ILE A 37 -15.25 6.56 8.14
CA ILE A 37 -13.88 6.75 8.65
C ILE A 37 -12.94 5.59 8.26
N VAL A 38 -13.45 4.36 8.25
CA VAL A 38 -12.67 3.17 7.88
C VAL A 38 -12.47 3.13 6.37
N VAL A 39 -13.49 3.47 5.59
CA VAL A 39 -13.40 3.60 4.13
C VAL A 39 -12.34 4.63 3.75
N ASP A 40 -12.39 5.83 4.34
CA ASP A 40 -11.43 6.90 4.11
C ASP A 40 -10.01 6.47 4.51
N ALA A 41 -9.86 5.77 5.63
CA ALA A 41 -8.57 5.24 6.06
C ALA A 41 -8.01 4.20 5.09
N VAL A 42 -8.86 3.32 4.53
CA VAL A 42 -8.44 2.34 3.51
C VAL A 42 -8.04 3.04 2.23
N ILE A 43 -8.84 3.99 1.72
CA ILE A 43 -8.53 4.77 0.52
C ILE A 43 -7.19 5.49 0.68
N ARG A 44 -6.97 6.15 1.82
CA ARG A 44 -5.71 6.85 2.08
C ARG A 44 -4.49 5.91 2.06
N ASN A 45 -4.61 4.70 2.59
CA ASN A 45 -3.51 3.73 2.55
C ASN A 45 -3.29 3.17 1.13
N LEU A 46 -4.35 3.00 0.33
CA LEU A 46 -4.21 2.65 -1.09
C LEU A 46 -3.49 3.74 -1.90
N GLU A 47 -3.74 5.02 -1.61
CA GLU A 47 -2.99 6.13 -2.22
C GLU A 47 -1.50 6.08 -1.87
N VAL A 48 -1.16 5.83 -0.59
CA VAL A 48 0.23 5.67 -0.14
C VAL A 48 0.92 4.53 -0.90
N ILE A 49 0.21 3.39 -1.07
CA ILE A 49 0.73 2.26 -1.85
C ILE A 49 1.02 2.69 -3.29
N GLY A 50 0.08 3.38 -3.95
CA GLY A 50 0.26 3.84 -5.33
C GLY A 50 1.41 4.84 -5.49
N GLU A 51 1.56 5.79 -4.56
CA GLU A 51 2.64 6.77 -4.57
C GLU A 51 4.02 6.12 -4.34
N ALA A 52 4.10 5.23 -3.35
CA ALA A 52 5.32 4.48 -3.06
C ALA A 52 5.70 3.56 -4.22
N ALA A 53 4.73 2.85 -4.81
CA ALA A 53 4.93 2.01 -5.98
C ALA A 53 5.50 2.82 -7.15
N LYS A 54 4.94 4.01 -7.44
CA LYS A 54 5.43 4.93 -8.48
C LYS A 54 6.88 5.37 -8.24
N SER A 55 7.28 5.49 -6.99
CA SER A 55 8.62 5.94 -6.57
C SER A 55 9.69 4.86 -6.64
N VAL A 56 9.32 3.59 -6.84
CA VAL A 56 10.27 2.49 -7.08
C VAL A 56 11.03 2.74 -8.40
N PRO A 57 12.39 2.74 -8.41
CA PRO A 57 13.19 2.95 -9.61
C PRO A 57 12.90 1.93 -10.70
N ILE A 58 12.99 2.36 -11.97
CA ILE A 58 12.70 1.50 -13.12
C ILE A 58 13.65 0.31 -13.19
N GLU A 59 14.92 0.50 -12.82
CA GLU A 59 15.95 -0.54 -12.84
C GLU A 59 15.61 -1.69 -11.88
N VAL A 60 14.91 -1.39 -10.78
CA VAL A 60 14.40 -2.40 -9.85
C VAL A 60 13.21 -3.11 -10.46
N ARG A 61 12.28 -2.41 -11.10
CA ARG A 61 11.11 -3.06 -11.75
C ARG A 61 11.53 -3.97 -12.90
N GLU A 62 12.54 -3.59 -13.66
CA GLU A 62 13.13 -4.40 -14.74
C GLU A 62 13.84 -5.65 -14.21
N GLU A 63 14.37 -5.62 -12.98
CA GLU A 63 14.93 -6.80 -12.31
C GLU A 63 13.84 -7.81 -11.90
N TYR A 64 12.60 -7.33 -11.66
CA TYR A 64 11.45 -8.14 -11.27
C TYR A 64 10.24 -7.98 -12.23
N PRO A 65 10.37 -8.31 -13.52
CA PRO A 65 9.35 -8.01 -14.54
C PRO A 65 8.07 -8.85 -14.43
N HIS A 66 8.06 -9.86 -13.56
CA HIS A 66 6.91 -10.70 -13.27
C HIS A 66 6.01 -10.13 -12.17
N ILE A 67 6.48 -9.10 -11.45
CA ILE A 67 5.70 -8.36 -10.47
C ILE A 67 5.00 -7.23 -11.26
N PRO A 68 3.65 -7.19 -11.27
CA PRO A 68 2.88 -6.23 -12.07
C PRO A 68 3.08 -4.77 -11.65
#